data_AF-A0A822DWA5-F1
#
_entry.id   AF-A0A822DWA5-F1
#
_cell.length_a   1.000
_cell.length_b   1.000
_cell.length_c   1.000
_cell.angle_alpha   90.00
_cell.angle_beta   90.00
_cell.angle_gamma   90.00
#
_symmetry.space_group_name_H-M   'P 1'
#
loop_
_entity.id
_entity.type
_entity.pdbx_description
1 polymer ?
#
loop_
_entity_poly.entity_id
_entity_poly.type
_entity_poly.pdbx_seq_one_letter_code
_entity_poly.pdbx_strand_id
1 'polypeptide(L)'
;MDISLARAARYSSTFESFNNERRYILLTLLYNGYPSTFIDKEFHKFFYEYINSTSFLPIINNEKQFFIMHNQLLDQPTYRASQVATSAATADLDNNQTDDKINESTKALL
;
A
#
# COMPACT_ATOMS: atom_id res chain seq x y z
N MET A 1 6.17 7.79 4.30
CA MET A 1 4.95 8.52 4.68
C MET A 1 3.69 7.86 4.12
N ASP A 2 3.76 7.34 2.88
CA ASP A 2 2.72 6.57 2.18
C ASP A 2 1.93 5.56 3.04
N ILE A 3 2.59 4.80 3.93
CA ILE A 3 1.92 3.80 4.78
C ILE A 3 0.90 4.41 5.75
N SER A 4 1.18 5.58 6.33
CA SER A 4 0.27 6.20 7.32
C SER A 4 -0.95 6.79 6.64
N LEU A 5 -0.77 7.42 5.47
CA LEU A 5 -1.85 8.02 4.71
C LEU A 5 -2.74 6.94 4.06
N ALA A 6 -2.13 5.86 3.56
CA ALA A 6 -2.85 4.67 3.08
C ALA A 6 -3.69 4.02 4.18
N ARG A 7 -3.15 3.90 5.40
CA ARG A 7 -3.90 3.37 6.55
C ARG A 7 -5.05 4.28 6.94
N ALA A 8 -4.81 5.58 7.05
CA ALA A 8 -5.86 6.56 7.34
C ALA A 8 -6.98 6.46 6.30
N ALA A 9 -6.62 6.41 5.02
CA ALA A 9 -7.57 6.27 3.91
C ALA A 9 -8.33 4.94 3.94
N ARG A 10 -7.70 3.83 4.31
CA ARG A 10 -8.30 2.49 4.32
C ARG A 10 -9.18 2.20 5.55
N TYR A 11 -8.84 2.74 6.71
CA TYR A 11 -9.52 2.42 7.97
C TYR A 11 -10.49 3.50 8.45
N SER A 12 -10.48 4.67 7.83
CA SER A 12 -11.47 5.71 8.13
C SER A 12 -12.85 5.28 7.66
N SER A 13 -13.82 5.27 8.56
CA SER A 13 -15.21 4.93 8.22
C SER A 13 -15.97 6.10 7.59
N THR A 14 -15.44 7.33 7.71
CA THR A 14 -16.06 8.55 7.20
C THR A 14 -15.02 9.48 6.56
N PHE A 15 -15.47 10.36 5.67
CA PHE A 15 -14.61 11.40 5.12
C PHE A 15 -14.06 12.35 6.19
N GLU A 16 -14.86 12.63 7.23
CA GLU A 16 -14.44 13.49 8.34
C GLU A 16 -13.33 12.86 9.17
N SER A 17 -13.47 11.58 9.54
CA SER A 17 -12.42 10.84 10.26
C SER A 17 -11.13 10.78 9.46
N PHE A 18 -11.23 10.59 8.13
CA PHE A 18 -10.07 10.63 7.25
C PHE A 18 -9.38 11.99 7.24
N ASN A 19 -10.15 13.09 7.16
CA ASN A 19 -9.58 14.43 7.19
C ASN A 19 -8.90 14.75 8.53
N ASN A 20 -9.46 14.26 9.64
CA ASN A 20 -8.84 14.43 10.95
C ASN A 20 -7.50 13.69 11.04
N GLU A 21 -7.44 12.43 10.59
CA GLU A 21 -6.20 11.66 10.53
C GLU A 21 -5.16 12.31 9.60
N ARG A 22 -5.60 12.74 8.41
CA ARG A 22 -4.75 13.47 7.46
C ARG A 22 -4.12 14.72 8.09
N ARG A 23 -4.92 15.51 8.81
CA ARG A 23 -4.43 16.70 9.54
C ARG A 23 -3.46 16.31 10.64
N TYR A 24 -3.75 15.25 11.38
CA TYR A 24 -2.87 14.76 12.44
C TYR A 24 -1.50 14.33 11.90
N ILE A 25 -1.47 13.58 10.77
CA ILE A 25 -0.24 13.19 10.08
C ILE A 25 0.54 14.43 9.63
N LEU A 26 -0.12 15.39 8.99
CA LEU A 26 0.50 16.64 8.54
C LEU A 26 1.14 17.41 9.71
N LEU A 27 0.39 17.61 10.79
CA LEU A 27 0.88 18.31 11.98
C LEU A 27 2.06 17.56 12.63
N THR A 28 1.99 16.24 12.69
CA THR A 28 3.08 15.42 13.25
C THR A 28 4.36 15.60 12.44
N LEU A 29 4.30 15.59 11.10
CA LEU A 29 5.47 15.80 10.26
C LEU A 29 6.06 17.21 10.41
N LEU A 30 5.20 18.23 10.45
CA LEU A 30 5.63 19.61 10.69
C LEU A 30 6.31 19.74 12.06
N TYR A 31 5.73 19.14 13.10
CA TYR A 31 6.27 19.17 14.47
C TYR A 31 7.64 18.47 14.56
N ASN A 32 7.85 17.40 13.79
CA ASN A 32 9.14 16.72 13.71
C ASN A 32 10.17 17.43 12.81
N GLY A 33 9.87 18.63 12.32
CA GLY A 33 10.81 19.46 11.55
C GLY A 33 10.99 19.02 10.10
N TYR A 34 10.08 18.23 9.54
CA TYR A 34 10.14 17.89 8.11
C TYR A 34 9.86 19.14 7.27
N PRO A 35 10.64 19.39 6.19
CA PRO A 35 10.39 20.51 5.29
C PRO A 35 9.00 20.42 4.64
N SER A 36 8.29 21.54 4.53
CA SER A 36 6.97 21.57 3.88
C SER A 36 7.01 21.03 2.46
N THR A 37 8.04 21.36 1.68
CA THR A 37 8.23 20.86 0.31
C THR A 37 8.35 19.34 0.23
N PHE A 38 8.95 18.71 1.23
CA PHE A 38 9.02 17.25 1.33
C PHE A 38 7.63 16.68 1.63
N ILE A 39 6.92 17.25 2.60
CA ILE A 39 5.57 16.81 2.97
C ILE A 39 4.63 16.94 1.76
N ASP A 40 4.63 18.08 1.08
CA ASP A 40 3.80 18.34 -0.09
C ASP A 40 4.08 17.31 -1.20
N LYS A 41 5.36 17.01 -1.46
CA LYS A 41 5.75 15.99 -2.45
C LYS A 41 5.21 14.61 -2.11
N GLU A 42 5.33 14.20 -0.85
CA GLU A 42 4.88 12.89 -0.40
C GLU A 42 3.34 12.78 -0.43
N PHE A 43 2.63 13.84 -0.03
CA PHE A 43 1.17 13.90 -0.13
C PHE A 43 0.75 13.85 -1.60
N HIS A 44 1.47 14.58 -2.46
CA HIS A 44 1.23 14.58 -3.90
C HIS A 44 1.37 13.20 -4.51
N LYS A 45 2.47 12.52 -4.22
CA LYS A 45 2.73 11.17 -4.69
C LYS A 45 1.60 10.21 -4.29
N PHE A 46 1.19 10.21 -3.03
CA PHE A 46 0.13 9.32 -2.56
C PHE A 46 -1.17 9.53 -3.32
N PHE A 47 -1.68 10.76 -3.38
CA PHE A 47 -3.00 11.02 -3.97
C PHE A 47 -3.00 10.99 -5.50
N TYR A 48 -1.86 11.24 -6.16
CA TYR A 48 -1.71 11.10 -7.61
C TYR A 48 -2.13 9.69 -8.06
N GLU A 49 -1.79 8.67 -7.28
CA GLU A 49 -2.12 7.26 -7.58
C GLU A 49 -3.62 6.95 -7.54
N TYR A 50 -4.45 7.75 -6.84
CA TYR A 50 -5.87 7.43 -6.60
C TYR A 50 -6.88 8.44 -7.14
N ILE A 51 -6.52 9.72 -7.31
CA ILE A 51 -7.52 10.81 -7.48
C ILE A 51 -7.47 11.47 -8.87
N ASN A 52 -6.48 11.12 -9.69
CA ASN A 52 -6.20 11.75 -10.98
C ASN A 52 -5.74 13.23 -10.83
N SER A 53 -4.75 13.61 -11.62
CA SER A 53 -3.64 14.45 -11.19
C SER A 53 -3.70 15.93 -11.60
N THR A 54 -4.88 16.55 -11.63
CA THR A 54 -5.00 17.93 -12.15
C THR A 54 -4.81 19.04 -11.13
N SER A 55 -4.66 18.72 -9.83
CA SER A 55 -4.58 19.74 -8.76
C SER A 55 -3.17 19.86 -8.17
N PHE A 56 -2.71 21.11 -8.01
CA PHE A 56 -1.43 21.48 -7.38
C PHE A 56 -1.34 21.05 -5.91
N LEU A 57 -2.49 20.93 -5.25
CA LEU A 57 -2.65 20.26 -3.96
C LEU A 57 -3.62 19.10 -4.17
N PRO A 58 -3.22 17.85 -3.94
CA PRO A 58 -4.16 16.75 -4.02
C PRO A 58 -5.01 16.80 -2.77
N ILE A 59 -6.19 17.34 -2.95
CA ILE A 59 -7.16 17.46 -1.89
C ILE A 59 -8.29 16.55 -2.29
N ILE A 60 -8.62 15.63 -1.40
CA ILE A 60 -9.93 15.01 -1.41
C ILE A 60 -10.92 16.11 -1.02
N ASN A 61 -11.54 16.72 -2.02
CA ASN A 61 -12.40 17.89 -1.84
C ASN A 61 -13.82 17.50 -1.43
N ASN A 62 -14.18 16.23 -1.57
CA ASN A 62 -15.50 15.75 -1.25
C ASN A 62 -15.50 14.25 -0.89
N GLU A 63 -16.58 13.84 -0.25
CA GLU A 63 -16.81 12.48 0.19
C GLU A 63 -16.83 11.45 -0.97
N LYS A 64 -17.27 11.85 -2.18
CA LYS A 64 -17.25 10.97 -3.35
C LYS A 64 -15.82 10.55 -3.74
N GLN A 65 -14.88 11.51 -3.76
CA GLN A 65 -13.47 11.23 -4.03
C GLN A 65 -12.86 10.35 -2.93
N PHE A 66 -13.25 10.56 -1.67
CA PHE A 66 -12.84 9.71 -0.57
C PHE A 66 -13.30 8.27 -0.78
N PHE A 67 -14.57 8.03 -1.09
CA PHE A 67 -15.10 6.67 -1.27
C PHE A 67 -14.47 5.93 -2.45
N ILE A 68 -14.17 6.62 -3.55
CA ILE A 68 -13.47 6.02 -4.70
C ILE A 68 -12.09 5.50 -4.25
N MET A 69 -11.30 6.37 -3.62
CA MET A 69 -9.96 6.01 -3.12
C MET A 69 -10.05 4.92 -2.03
N HIS A 70 -10.98 5.04 -1.08
CA HIS A 70 -11.19 4.07 -0.01
C HIS A 70 -11.49 2.68 -0.56
N ASN A 71 -12.39 2.57 -1.54
CA ASN A 71 -12.73 1.28 -2.15
C ASN A 71 -11.57 0.70 -2.95
N GLN A 72 -10.87 1.52 -3.75
CA GLN A 72 -9.65 1.09 -4.44
C GLN A 72 -8.59 0.56 -3.48
N LEU A 73 -8.44 1.22 -2.33
CA LEU A 73 -7.52 0.79 -1.29
C LEU A 73 -8.00 -0.47 -0.57
N LEU A 74 -9.29 -0.71 -0.37
CA LEU A 74 -9.76 -1.96 0.23
C LEU A 74 -9.43 -3.17 -0.64
N ASP A 75 -9.51 -3.01 -1.96
CA ASP A 75 -9.25 -4.09 -2.93
C ASP A 75 -7.75 -4.39 -3.12
N GLN A 76 -6.87 -3.47 -2.71
CA GLN A 76 -5.42 -3.71 -2.81
C GLN A 76 -4.89 -4.55 -1.64
N PRO A 77 -4.09 -5.61 -1.91
CA PRO A 77 -3.42 -6.35 -0.85
C PRO A 77 -2.52 -5.41 -0.04
N THR A 78 -2.55 -5.55 1.29
CA THR A 78 -1.59 -4.84 2.14
C THR A 78 -0.16 -5.25 1.74
N TYR A 79 0.82 -4.37 1.95
CA TYR A 79 2.24 -4.70 1.75
C TYR A 79 2.63 -6.04 2.41
N ARG A 80 2.13 -6.29 3.62
CA ARG A 80 2.34 -7.55 4.35
C ARG A 80 1.67 -8.74 3.66
N ALA A 81 0.45 -8.58 3.17
CA ALA A 81 -0.25 -9.62 2.42
C ALA A 81 0.47 -9.95 1.11
N SER A 82 1.00 -8.93 0.40
CA SER A 82 1.80 -9.13 -0.80
C SER A 82 3.09 -9.89 -0.51
N GLN A 83 3.81 -9.54 0.57
CA GLN A 83 5.00 -10.29 0.98
C GLN A 83 4.70 -11.76 1.30
N VAL A 84 3.62 -12.02 2.04
CA VAL A 84 3.21 -13.40 2.36
C VAL A 84 2.84 -14.17 1.10
N ALA A 85 2.10 -13.55 0.17
CA ALA A 85 1.75 -14.17 -1.10
C ALA A 85 3.00 -14.49 -1.95
N THR A 86 3.99 -13.59 -2.00
CA THR A 86 5.26 -13.85 -2.69
C THR A 86 6.04 -14.97 -2.02
N SER A 87 6.15 -14.97 -0.69
CA SER A 87 6.84 -16.03 0.05
C SER A 87 6.17 -17.40 -0.12
N ALA A 88 4.83 -17.45 -0.13
CA ALA A 88 4.08 -18.67 -0.40
C ALA A 88 4.30 -19.16 -1.85
N ALA A 89 4.21 -18.26 -2.83
CA ALA A 89 4.46 -18.60 -4.23
C ALA A 89 5.90 -19.09 -4.48
N THR A 90 6.90 -18.51 -3.80
CA THR A 90 8.28 -18.99 -3.85
C THR A 90 8.44 -20.36 -3.20
N ALA A 91 7.79 -20.61 -2.06
CA ALA A 91 7.82 -21.92 -1.40
C ALA A 91 7.15 -23.02 -2.25
N ASP A 92 6.04 -22.70 -2.94
CA ASP A 92 5.37 -23.64 -3.85
C ASP A 92 6.27 -24.03 -5.03
N LEU A 93 7.05 -23.07 -5.57
CA LEU A 93 8.01 -23.33 -6.64
C LEU A 93 9.19 -24.21 -6.18
N ASP A 94 9.68 -23.99 -4.96
CA ASP A 94 10.78 -24.79 -4.38
C ASP A 94 10.35 -26.23 -4.08
N ASN A 95 9.11 -26.43 -3.63
CA ASN A 95 8.55 -27.75 -3.38
C ASN A 95 8.38 -28.56 -4.69
N ASN A 96 8.01 -27.90 -5.79
CA ASN A 96 7.82 -28.55 -7.09
C ASN A 96 9.14 -28.95 -7.78
N GLN A 97 10.27 -28.35 -7.43
CA GLN A 97 11.60 -28.75 -7.94
C GLN A 97 12.22 -29.94 -7.19
N THR A 98 11.66 -30.30 -6.03
CA THR A 98 12.21 -31.37 -5.20
C THR A 98 11.70 -32.75 -5.63
N ASP A 99 10.51 -32.84 -6.20
CA ASP A 99 9.93 -34.11 -6.68
C ASP A 99 10.58 -34.64 -7.96
N ASP A 100 11.05 -33.76 -8.87
CA ASP A 100 11.70 -34.20 -10.11
C ASP A 100 13.13 -34.75 -9.88
N LYS A 101 13.82 -34.33 -8.82
CA LYS A 101 15.20 -34.81 -8.53
C LYS A 101 15.25 -36.17 -7.83
N ILE A 102 14.19 -36.60 -7.18
CA ILE A 102 14.16 -37.88 -6.46
C ILE A 102 13.98 -39.07 -7.43
N ASN A 103 13.39 -38.84 -8.61
CA ASN A 103 13.12 -39.89 -9.60
C ASN A 103 14.26 -40.15 -10.62
N GLU A 104 15.23 -39.25 -10.78
CA GLU A 104 16.43 -39.55 -11.59
C GLU A 104 17.51 -40.29 -10.78
N SER A 105 17.63 -40.03 -9.46
CA SER A 105 18.66 -40.70 -8.64
C SER A 105 18.36 -42.17 -8.32
N THR A 106 17.12 -42.62 -8.50
CA THR A 106 16.70 -44.01 -8.22
C THR A 106 16.76 -44.92 -9.44
N LYS A 107 16.99 -44.40 -10.65
CA LYS A 107 17.15 -45.20 -11.89
C LYS A 107 18.59 -45.62 -12.19
N ALA A 108 19.59 -45.15 -11.45
CA ALA A 108 21.01 -45.48 -11.68
C ALA A 108 21.53 -46.63 -10.81
N LEU A 109 20.66 -47.35 -10.10
CA LEU A 109 21.03 -48.42 -9.14
C LEU A 109 20.30 -49.76 -9.36
N LEU A 110 19.85 -50.04 -10.59
CA LEU A 110 19.42 -51.36 -11.06
C LEU A 110 20.15 -51.70 -12.36
#